data_AF-A0A958ITF8-F1
#
_entry.id   AF-A0A958ITF8-F1
#
_cell.length_a   1.000
_cell.length_b   1.000
_cell.length_c   1.000
_cell.angle_alpha   90.00
_cell.angle_beta   90.00
_cell.angle_gamma   90.00
#
_symmetry.space_group_name_H-M   'P 1'
#
loop_
_entity.id
_entity.type
_entity.pdbx_description
1 polymer ?
#
loop_
_entity_poly.entity_id
_entity_poly.type
_entity_poly.pdbx_seq_one_letter_code
_entity_poly.pdbx_strand_id
1 'polypeptide(L)'
;MPKNIIVCFDGTGNQFGERNSNVVNLYRVLRRDMQSQIAYYDPGVGTMSDPEVKAPLARKISKYFGLAFGYGLEKNIFEAYSYLMDNYQ
;
A
#
# COMPACT_ATOMS: atom_id res chain seq x y z
N MET A 1 0.72 -22.32 18.71
CA MET A 1 1.64 -21.16 18.75
C MET A 1 0.87 -19.94 18.24
N PRO A 2 1.13 -18.73 18.75
CA PRO A 2 0.49 -17.52 18.22
C PRO A 2 0.85 -17.32 16.74
N LYS A 3 -0.12 -16.86 15.94
CA LYS A 3 0.05 -16.54 14.52
C LYS A 3 0.54 -15.11 14.36
N ASN A 4 1.56 -14.89 13.55
CA ASN A 4 2.05 -13.57 13.19
C ASN A 4 1.28 -13.02 11.99
N ILE A 5 0.81 -11.77 12.08
CA ILE A 5 0.19 -11.06 10.95
C ILE A 5 1.01 -9.80 10.69
N ILE A 6 1.71 -9.75 9.55
CA ILE A 6 2.56 -8.63 9.16
C ILE A 6 1.83 -7.78 8.13
N VAL A 7 1.68 -6.48 8.40
CA VAL A 7 0.99 -5.53 7.51
C VAL A 7 2.01 -4.48 7.07
N CYS A 8 2.24 -4.38 5.76
CA CYS A 8 3.24 -3.51 5.16
C CYS A 8 2.56 -2.42 4.33
N PHE A 9 2.46 -1.21 4.87
CA PHE A 9 2.01 -0.03 4.13
C PHE A 9 3.20 0.69 3.52
N ASP A 10 3.16 0.92 2.21
CA ASP A 10 4.21 1.66 1.51
C ASP A 10 4.01 3.18 1.55
N GLY A 11 5.06 3.93 1.25
CA GLY A 11 5.03 5.39 1.16
C GLY A 11 4.29 5.88 -0.09
N THR A 12 3.71 7.09 -0.02
CA THR A 12 3.01 7.76 -1.13
C THR A 12 3.73 7.61 -2.48
N GLY A 13 3.01 7.15 -3.50
CA GLY A 13 3.55 6.95 -4.85
C GLY A 13 4.47 5.73 -5.01
N ASN A 14 4.77 4.97 -3.94
CA ASN A 14 5.53 3.73 -4.04
C ASN A 14 4.61 2.53 -4.25
N GLN A 15 4.98 1.68 -5.19
CA GLN A 15 4.38 0.39 -5.46
C GLN A 15 5.46 -0.58 -5.94
N PHE A 16 5.09 -1.85 -6.12
CA PHE A 16 5.93 -2.78 -6.88
C PHE A 16 6.23 -2.23 -8.27
N GLY A 17 7.51 -2.23 -8.66
CA GLY A 17 7.92 -1.75 -9.97
C GLY A 17 9.42 -1.89 -10.20
N GLU A 18 9.95 -1.15 -11.18
CA GLU A 18 11.39 -1.17 -11.51
C GLU A 18 12.26 -0.72 -10.33
N ARG A 19 11.77 0.28 -9.57
CA ARG A 19 12.40 0.74 -8.33
C ARG A 19 11.52 0.44 -7.14
N ASN A 20 11.93 -0.52 -6.33
CA ASN A 20 11.20 -0.94 -5.14
C ASN A 20 11.59 -0.13 -3.90
N SER A 21 10.60 0.13 -3.03
CA SER A 21 10.82 0.68 -1.69
C SER A 21 11.45 -0.37 -0.77
N ASN A 22 11.97 0.07 0.39
CA ASN A 22 12.40 -0.85 1.44
C ASN A 22 11.23 -1.66 2.01
N VAL A 23 10.00 -1.13 1.97
CA VAL A 23 8.79 -1.84 2.40
C VAL A 23 8.50 -3.00 1.44
N VAL A 24 8.58 -2.77 0.13
CA VAL A 24 8.47 -3.83 -0.87
C VAL A 24 9.58 -4.87 -0.68
N ASN A 25 10.83 -4.42 -0.52
CA ASN A 25 11.95 -5.35 -0.33
C ASN A 25 11.78 -6.20 0.94
N LEU A 26 11.34 -5.59 2.05
CA LEU A 26 10.99 -6.32 3.27
C LEU A 26 9.88 -7.33 2.99
N TYR A 27 8.76 -6.89 2.43
CA TYR A 27 7.62 -7.75 2.14
C TYR A 27 8.03 -8.96 1.28
N ARG A 28 8.87 -8.76 0.26
CA ARG A 28 9.35 -9.83 -0.62
C ARG A 28 10.11 -10.93 0.12
N VAL A 29 10.89 -10.59 1.15
CA VAL A 29 11.72 -11.57 1.88
C VAL A 29 11.02 -12.20 3.08
N LEU A 30 9.83 -11.73 3.45
CA LEU A 30 9.04 -12.34 4.53
C LEU A 30 8.70 -13.80 4.19
N ARG A 31 9.04 -14.72 5.09
CA ARG A 31 8.53 -16.09 5.02
C ARG A 31 7.03 -16.07 5.30
N ARG A 32 6.26 -16.74 4.46
CA ARG A 32 4.81 -16.88 4.61
C ARG A 32 4.49 -18.34 4.83
N ASP A 33 3.76 -18.61 5.89
CA ASP A 33 3.22 -19.91 6.24
C ASP A 33 1.81 -19.66 6.79
N MET A 34 0.79 -20.24 6.15
CA MET A 34 -0.62 -19.95 6.44
C MET A 34 -0.98 -20.16 7.91
N GLN A 35 -0.25 -21.04 8.61
CA GLN A 35 -0.51 -21.38 10.01
C GLN A 35 0.25 -20.49 11.00
N SER A 36 1.51 -20.13 10.70
CA SER A 36 2.37 -19.41 11.65
C SER A 36 2.63 -17.94 11.32
N GLN A 37 2.64 -17.55 10.04
CA GLN A 37 2.93 -16.17 9.62
C GLN A 37 2.34 -15.82 8.25
N ILE A 38 1.48 -14.81 8.23
CA ILE A 38 0.94 -14.24 7.00
C ILE A 38 1.41 -12.79 6.82
N ALA A 39 1.40 -12.30 5.58
CA ALA A 39 1.84 -10.96 5.27
C ALA A 39 0.94 -10.29 4.22
N TYR A 40 0.54 -9.06 4.50
CA TYR A 40 -0.21 -8.17 3.60
C TYR A 40 0.66 -6.98 3.20
N TYR A 41 0.54 -6.56 1.94
CA TYR A 41 1.20 -5.37 1.40
C TYR A 41 0.15 -4.47 0.77
N ASP A 42 0.24 -3.18 1.11
CA ASP A 42 -0.58 -2.12 0.58
C ASP A 42 0.31 -1.10 -0.12
N PRO A 43 0.10 -0.82 -1.43
CA PRO A 43 0.84 0.22 -2.12
C PRO A 43 0.54 1.60 -1.52
N GLY A 44 1.49 2.52 -1.67
CA GLY A 44 1.29 3.88 -1.25
C GLY A 44 0.13 4.54 -1.99
N VAL A 45 -0.57 5.42 -1.32
CA VAL A 45 -1.61 6.25 -1.93
C VAL A 45 -1.07 7.08 -3.11
N GLY A 46 -1.94 7.37 -4.08
CA GLY A 46 -1.55 8.09 -5.29
C GLY A 46 -0.73 7.25 -6.29
N THR A 47 -0.61 5.94 -6.07
CA THR A 47 -0.11 4.98 -7.07
C THR A 47 -1.18 4.77 -8.14
N MET A 48 -1.21 5.67 -9.11
CA MET A 48 -1.91 5.48 -10.38
C MET A 48 -0.90 5.64 -11.50
N SER A 49 -0.81 4.60 -12.34
CA SER A 49 0.00 4.59 -13.55
C SER A 49 -0.55 5.61 -14.54
N ASP A 50 -0.02 6.84 -14.54
CA ASP A 50 -0.28 7.77 -15.64
C ASP A 50 1.00 8.53 -16.04
N PRO A 51 1.67 8.16 -17.16
CA PRO A 51 3.01 8.66 -17.48
C PRO A 51 3.11 10.07 -18.08
N GLU A 52 2.01 10.76 -18.39
CA GLU A 52 2.09 11.96 -19.24
C GLU A 52 1.32 13.15 -18.68
N VAL A 53 1.95 13.96 -17.81
CA VAL A 53 1.40 15.29 -17.53
C VAL A 53 2.43 16.42 -17.51
N LYS A 54 2.21 17.39 -18.41
CA LYS A 54 2.95 18.66 -18.53
C LYS A 54 2.39 19.76 -17.60
N ALA A 55 3.29 20.70 -17.27
CA ALA A 55 3.30 21.57 -16.09
C ALA A 55 2.06 22.41 -15.67
N PRO A 56 1.10 22.86 -16.52
CA PRO A 56 -0.03 23.68 -16.04
C PRO A 56 -1.14 22.89 -15.32
N LEU A 57 -1.18 21.56 -15.52
CA LEU A 57 -2.18 20.68 -14.88
C LEU A 57 -1.80 20.32 -13.43
N ALA A 58 -0.58 20.65 -12.99
CA ALA A 58 -0.02 20.32 -11.69
C ALA A 58 -0.88 20.79 -10.50
N ARG A 59 -1.62 21.91 -10.63
CA ARG A 59 -2.48 22.43 -9.55
C ARG A 59 -3.81 21.67 -9.45
N LYS A 60 -4.41 21.27 -10.58
CA LYS A 60 -5.57 20.37 -10.60
C LYS A 60 -5.16 18.98 -10.11
N ILE A 61 -4.03 18.49 -10.59
CA ILE A 61 -3.38 17.27 -10.12
C ILE A 61 -3.16 17.31 -8.63
N SER A 62 -2.55 18.34 -8.07
CA SER A 62 -2.33 18.40 -6.61
C SER A 62 -3.64 18.31 -5.81
N LYS A 63 -4.72 18.93 -6.29
CA LYS A 63 -6.04 18.80 -5.66
C LYS A 63 -6.64 17.40 -5.85
N TYR A 64 -6.54 16.81 -7.04
CA TYR A 64 -6.99 15.45 -7.31
C TYR A 64 -6.16 14.41 -6.56
N PHE A 65 -4.85 14.58 -6.48
CA PHE A 65 -3.92 13.78 -5.68
C PHE A 65 -4.20 13.96 -4.20
N GLY A 66 -4.51 15.17 -3.72
CA GLY A 66 -4.92 15.37 -2.32
C GLY A 66 -6.23 14.66 -1.99
N LEU A 67 -7.21 14.70 -2.89
CA LEU A 67 -8.48 13.98 -2.74
C LEU A 67 -8.30 12.46 -2.87
N ALA A 68 -7.52 12.00 -3.84
CA ALA A 68 -7.18 10.59 -4.03
C ALA A 68 -6.29 10.05 -2.91
N PHE A 69 -5.44 10.88 -2.32
CA PHE A 69 -4.68 10.57 -1.11
C PHE A 69 -5.63 10.41 0.07
N GLY A 70 -6.59 11.34 0.26
CA GLY A 70 -7.60 11.23 1.30
C GLY A 70 -8.46 9.98 1.18
N TYR A 71 -9.07 9.77 0.01
CA TYR A 71 -9.90 8.59 -0.26
C TYR A 71 -9.08 7.29 -0.28
N GLY A 72 -7.89 7.32 -0.86
CA GLY A 72 -6.97 6.19 -0.88
C GLY A 72 -6.51 5.80 0.51
N LEU A 73 -6.20 6.76 1.38
CA LEU A 73 -5.79 6.48 2.75
C LEU A 73 -6.94 5.85 3.56
N GLU A 74 -8.15 6.40 3.45
CA GLU A 74 -9.34 5.84 4.10
C GLU A 74 -9.60 4.40 3.62
N LYS A 75 -9.53 4.18 2.31
CA LYS A 75 -9.70 2.85 1.70
C LYS A 75 -8.62 1.87 2.17
N ASN A 76 -7.35 2.25 2.13
CA ASN A 76 -6.22 1.43 2.56
C ASN A 76 -6.35 1.03 4.04
N ILE A 77 -6.76 1.98 4.90
CA ILE A 77 -7.04 1.69 6.30
C ILE A 77 -8.16 0.66 6.42
N PHE A 78 -9.28 0.85 5.72
CA PHE A 78 -10.40 -0.09 5.76
C PHE A 78 -9.99 -1.49 5.30
N GLU A 79 -9.30 -1.60 4.16
CA GLU A 79 -8.85 -2.88 3.61
C GLU A 79 -7.88 -3.61 4.54
N ALA A 80 -6.94 -2.89 5.14
CA ALA A 80 -6.00 -3.48 6.09
C ALA A 80 -6.69 -3.94 7.38
N TYR A 81 -7.65 -3.18 7.90
CA TYR A 81 -8.45 -3.62 9.05
C TYR A 81 -9.31 -4.85 8.71
N SER A 82 -9.95 -4.88 7.54
CA SER A 82 -10.67 -6.06 7.06
C SER A 82 -9.76 -7.27 6.99
N TYR A 83 -8.56 -7.13 6.41
CA TYR A 83 -7.57 -8.20 6.36
C TYR A 83 -7.17 -8.69 7.77
N LEU A 84 -6.95 -7.78 8.72
CA LEU A 84 -6.65 -8.15 10.11
C LEU A 84 -7.79 -8.94 10.74
N MET A 85 -9.03 -8.46 10.61
CA MET A 85 -10.23 -9.10 11.17
C MET A 85 -10.46 -10.49 10.58
N ASP A 86 -10.29 -10.66 9.27
CA ASP A 86 -10.50 -11.93 8.56
C ASP A 86 -9.44 -12.98 8.92
N ASN A 87 -8.28 -12.56 9.43
CA ASN A 87 -7.13 -13.43 9.66
C ASN A 87 -6.77 -13.63 11.13
N TYR A 88 -7.36 -12.85 12.03
CA TYR A 88 -7.22 -12.98 13.47
C TYR A 88 -7.95 -14.25 13.96
N GLN A 89 -7.33 -14.96 14.91
CA GLN A 89 -7.81 -16.22 15.47
C GLN A 89 -7.60 -16.24 16.98
#